data_AF-A0A8S4S212-F1
#
_entry.id   AF-A0A8S4S212-F1
#
_cell.length_a   1.000
_cell.length_b   1.000
_cell.length_c   1.000
_cell.angle_alpha   90.00
_cell.angle_beta   90.00
_cell.angle_gamma   90.00
#
_symmetry.space_group_name_H-M   'P 1'
#
loop_
_entity.id
_entity.type
_entity.pdbx_description
1 polymer ?
#
loop_
_entity_poly.entity_id
_entity_poly.type
_entity_poly.pdbx_seq_one_letter_code
_entity_poly.pdbx_strand_id
1 'polypeptide(L)'
;MLTAYASSNKIPPPCLCTKELNEMCGTDGHTYSNPCMVRCRQMVDPDLRIAYTGQCAAKSCTCTFEYNPVCGANGVTYDNPCVLACHEIRLAYPGYCVIVH
;
A
#
# COMPACT_ATOMS: atom_id res chain seq x y z
N MET A 1 6.78 9.13 -45.54
CA MET A 1 5.97 9.49 -44.37
C MET A 1 6.47 8.66 -43.19
N LEU A 2 7.31 9.23 -42.33
CA LEU A 2 7.92 8.53 -41.20
C LEU A 2 6.99 8.66 -39.99
N THR A 3 6.19 7.64 -39.69
CA THR A 3 5.47 7.57 -38.41
C THR A 3 6.44 7.04 -37.37
N ALA A 4 7.08 7.94 -36.61
CA ALA A 4 7.82 7.57 -35.42
C ALA A 4 6.80 7.13 -34.35
N TYR A 5 6.64 5.82 -34.19
CA TYR A 5 5.97 5.23 -33.04
C TYR A 5 6.85 5.53 -31.82
N ALA A 6 6.48 6.57 -31.06
CA ALA A 6 7.04 6.82 -29.74
C ALA A 6 6.65 5.64 -28.85
N SER A 7 7.53 4.65 -28.78
CA SER A 7 7.45 3.55 -27.84
C SER A 7 7.66 4.12 -26.44
N SER A 8 6.55 4.35 -25.73
CA SER A 8 6.47 4.93 -24.39
C SER A 8 7.01 4.02 -23.29
N ASN A 9 8.18 3.43 -23.47
CA ASN A 9 8.85 2.64 -22.43
C ASN A 9 9.67 3.58 -21.53
N LYS A 10 8.96 4.44 -20.81
CA LYS A 10 9.56 5.39 -19.86
C LYS A 10 9.83 4.66 -18.55
N ILE A 11 10.90 3.87 -18.51
CA ILE A 11 11.41 3.32 -17.25
C ILE A 11 11.78 4.53 -16.37
N PRO A 12 11.15 4.70 -15.19
CA PRO A 12 11.52 5.78 -14.29
C PRO A 12 12.99 5.64 -13.92
N PRO A 13 13.77 6.73 -13.92
CA PRO A 13 15.15 6.67 -13.43
C PRO A 13 15.16 6.15 -11.99
N PRO A 14 16.25 5.47 -11.56
CA PRO A 14 16.36 4.97 -10.20
C PRO A 14 16.20 6.12 -9.19
N CYS A 15 15.44 5.87 -8.11
CA CYS A 15 15.26 6.85 -7.03
C CYS A 15 16.55 7.04 -6.24
N LEU A 16 17.34 8.05 -6.60
CA LEU A 16 18.56 8.42 -5.86
C LEU A 16 18.20 9.32 -4.68
N CYS A 17 17.82 8.72 -3.56
CA CYS A 17 17.47 9.41 -2.32
C CYS A 17 18.42 9.05 -1.17
N THR A 18 18.63 10.02 -0.29
CA THR A 18 19.29 9.79 1.02
C THR A 18 18.37 8.97 1.93
N LYS A 19 18.94 8.36 2.97
CA LYS A 19 18.20 7.61 4.01
C LYS A 19 17.79 8.49 5.21
N GLU A 20 17.66 9.79 5.00
CA GLU A 20 17.12 10.68 6.03
C GLU A 20 15.66 10.31 6.33
N LEU A 21 15.28 10.37 7.61
CA LEU A 21 13.93 10.05 8.05
C LEU A 21 13.17 11.35 8.32
N ASN A 22 12.23 11.66 7.42
CA ASN A 22 11.31 12.78 7.49
C ASN A 22 9.97 12.32 6.89
N GLU A 23 9.24 11.53 7.67
CA GLU A 23 8.10 10.78 7.18
C GLU A 23 6.93 11.68 6.75
N MET A 24 6.25 11.27 5.68
CA MET A 24 5.11 11.99 5.11
C MET A 24 4.05 11.00 4.63
N CYS A 25 2.78 11.33 4.82
CA CYS A 25 1.69 10.55 4.26
C CYS A 25 1.28 11.10 2.90
N GLY A 26 1.28 10.24 1.88
CA GLY A 26 0.74 10.57 0.56
C GLY A 26 -0.80 10.51 0.52
N THR A 27 -1.40 11.16 -0.46
CA THR A 27 -2.84 11.04 -0.76
C THR A 27 -3.23 9.64 -1.23
N ASP A 28 -2.25 8.79 -1.54
CA ASP A 28 -2.38 7.36 -1.84
C ASP A 28 -2.35 6.48 -0.59
N GLY A 29 -2.31 7.06 0.60
CA GLY A 29 -2.25 6.34 1.88
C GLY A 29 -0.91 5.66 2.17
N HIS A 30 0.14 5.94 1.39
CA HIS A 30 1.48 5.40 1.62
C HIS A 30 2.34 6.36 2.42
N THR A 31 3.08 5.81 3.39
CA THR A 31 4.11 6.55 4.13
C THR A 31 5.40 6.60 3.32
N TYR A 32 5.89 7.79 3.05
CA TYR A 32 7.17 8.04 2.39
C TYR A 32 8.21 8.43 3.43
N SER A 33 9.38 7.77 3.41
CA SER A 33 10.42 7.98 4.42
C SER A 33 11.02 9.39 4.41
N ASN A 34 10.95 10.09 3.28
CA ASN A 34 11.43 11.47 3.11
C ASN A 34 10.80 12.12 1.85
N PRO A 35 10.91 13.44 1.67
CA PRO A 35 10.30 14.12 0.52
C PRO A 35 10.95 13.76 -0.83
N CYS A 36 12.19 13.26 -0.85
CA CYS A 36 12.79 12.74 -2.08
C CYS A 36 12.01 11.52 -2.60
N MET A 37 11.60 10.61 -1.70
CA MET A 37 10.80 9.43 -2.06
C MET A 37 9.42 9.80 -2.63
N VAL A 38 8.77 10.84 -2.09
CA VAL A 38 7.51 11.37 -2.65
C VAL A 38 7.72 11.83 -4.10
N ARG A 39 8.76 12.64 -4.35
CA ARG A 39 9.08 13.13 -5.70
C ARG A 39 9.43 12.00 -6.66
N CYS A 40 10.09 10.95 -6.19
CA CYS A 40 10.36 9.80 -7.03
C CYS A 40 9.05 9.09 -7.44
N ARG A 41 8.13 8.91 -6.50
CA ARG A 41 6.83 8.32 -6.80
C ARG A 41 6.01 9.18 -7.76
N GLN A 42 6.11 10.52 -7.67
CA GLN A 42 5.45 11.45 -8.59
C GLN A 42 5.89 11.29 -10.05
N MET A 43 7.03 10.65 -10.32
CA MET A 43 7.43 10.30 -11.70
C MET A 43 6.54 9.21 -12.32
N VAL A 44 5.91 8.40 -11.48
CA VAL A 44 4.99 7.30 -11.85
C VAL A 44 3.54 7.70 -11.65
N ASP A 45 3.26 8.52 -10.63
CA ASP A 45 1.92 9.01 -10.29
C ASP A 45 1.96 10.53 -10.06
N PRO A 46 1.82 11.32 -11.12
CA PRO A 46 1.88 12.78 -11.07
C PRO A 46 0.81 13.42 -10.17
N ASP A 47 -0.28 12.70 -9.87
CA ASP A 47 -1.38 13.19 -9.05
C ASP A 47 -1.15 12.97 -7.55
N LEU A 48 -0.08 12.26 -7.16
CA LEU A 48 0.30 12.08 -5.76
C LEU A 48 0.62 13.43 -5.11
N ARG A 49 -0.07 13.71 -4.00
CA ARG A 49 0.19 14.86 -3.13
C ARG A 49 0.52 14.40 -1.72
N ILE A 50 1.12 15.27 -0.92
CA ILE A 50 1.28 15.02 0.51
C ILE A 50 -0.07 15.33 1.18
N ALA A 51 -0.64 14.35 1.88
CA ALA A 51 -1.84 14.50 2.69
C ALA A 51 -1.52 15.21 4.01
N TYR A 52 -0.51 14.74 4.74
CA TYR A 52 -0.02 15.35 5.99
C TYR A 52 1.41 14.87 6.32
N THR A 53 2.08 15.60 7.21
CA THR A 53 3.41 15.23 7.74
C THR A 53 3.32 14.12 8.76
N GLY A 54 4.31 13.23 8.80
CA GLY A 54 4.34 12.02 9.63
C GLY A 54 3.93 10.77 8.85
N GLN A 55 3.94 9.62 9.53
CA GLN A 55 3.43 8.37 8.96
C GLN A 55 1.96 8.52 8.61
N CYS A 56 1.53 7.91 7.51
CA CYS A 56 0.10 7.68 7.34
C CYS A 56 -0.42 7.00 8.59
N ALA A 57 -1.56 7.47 9.09
CA ALA A 57 -2.31 6.81 10.13
C ALA A 57 -2.46 5.36 9.68
N ALA A 58 -1.69 4.47 10.32
CA ALA A 58 -1.91 3.06 10.17
C ALA A 58 -3.39 2.88 10.46
N LYS A 59 -4.11 2.12 9.62
CA LYS A 59 -5.43 1.64 10.01
C LYS A 59 -5.21 0.85 11.29
N SER A 60 -5.34 1.53 12.43
CA SER A 60 -5.19 0.92 13.73
C SER A 60 -6.47 0.14 13.92
N CYS A 61 -6.40 -1.16 13.62
CA CYS A 61 -7.51 -2.06 13.85
C CYS A 61 -7.77 -2.08 15.35
N THR A 62 -8.81 -1.34 15.77
CA THR A 62 -9.26 -1.36 17.16
C THR A 62 -10.05 -2.65 17.35
N CYS A 63 -9.30 -3.74 17.48
CA CYS A 63 -9.82 -5.10 17.59
C CYS A 63 -9.38 -5.71 18.92
N THR A 64 -10.17 -6.64 19.42
CA THR A 64 -9.75 -7.48 20.53
C THR A 64 -8.59 -8.39 20.08
N PHE A 65 -7.78 -8.84 21.04
CA PHE A 65 -6.79 -9.89 20.82
C PHE A 65 -7.40 -11.30 20.86
N GLU A 66 -8.71 -11.41 20.63
CA GLU A 66 -9.38 -12.70 20.50
C GLU A 66 -8.81 -13.43 19.29
N TYR A 67 -8.47 -14.70 19.46
CA TYR A 67 -7.96 -15.54 18.39
C TYR A 67 -9.09 -16.41 17.83
N ASN A 68 -9.60 -16.05 16.66
CA ASN A 68 -10.68 -16.74 15.95
C ASN A 68 -10.42 -16.66 14.43
N PRO A 69 -9.46 -17.46 13.91
CA PRO A 69 -8.88 -17.25 12.60
C PRO A 69 -9.92 -17.37 11.47
N VAL A 70 -9.77 -16.53 10.44
CA VAL A 70 -10.64 -16.51 9.25
C VAL A 70 -9.84 -16.35 7.97
N CYS A 71 -10.31 -16.97 6.88
CA CYS A 71 -9.70 -16.82 5.57
C CYS A 71 -10.36 -15.68 4.79
N GLY A 72 -9.56 -14.71 4.34
CA GLY A 72 -10.01 -13.63 3.48
C GLY A 72 -10.12 -14.05 2.01
N ALA A 73 -10.93 -13.32 1.23
CA ALA A 73 -11.07 -13.51 -0.21
C ALA A 73 -9.77 -13.24 -1.00
N ASN A 74 -8.76 -12.66 -0.35
CA ASN A 74 -7.40 -12.47 -0.85
C ASN A 74 -6.46 -13.66 -0.54
N GLY A 75 -6.97 -14.75 0.04
CA GLY A 75 -6.17 -15.93 0.39
C GLY A 75 -5.27 -15.74 1.61
N VAL A 76 -5.44 -14.67 2.39
CA VAL A 76 -4.70 -14.40 3.62
C VAL A 76 -5.54 -14.82 4.84
N THR A 77 -4.90 -15.46 5.81
CA THR A 77 -5.54 -15.74 7.11
C THR A 77 -5.40 -14.52 8.02
N TYR A 78 -6.51 -14.12 8.63
CA TYR A 78 -6.58 -13.04 9.61
C TYR A 78 -6.87 -13.64 11.00
N ASP A 79 -6.25 -13.08 12.04
CA ASP A 79 -6.34 -13.59 13.42
C ASP A 79 -7.76 -13.64 13.95
N ASN A 80 -8.61 -12.69 13.53
CA ASN A 80 -10.03 -12.66 13.85
C ASN A 80 -10.86 -11.89 12.82
N PRO A 81 -12.21 -12.01 12.85
CA PRO A 81 -13.09 -11.30 11.93
C PRO A 81 -12.98 -9.78 12.00
N CYS A 82 -12.62 -9.22 13.17
CA CYS A 82 -12.43 -7.78 13.32
C CYS A 82 -11.21 -7.30 12.52
N VAL A 83 -10.08 -8.00 12.60
CA VAL A 83 -8.87 -7.67 11.82
C VAL A 83 -9.18 -7.79 10.32
N LEU A 84 -9.88 -8.85 9.89
CA LEU A 84 -10.30 -8.99 8.49
C LEU A 84 -11.16 -7.80 8.01
N ALA A 85 -12.15 -7.39 8.81
CA ALA A 85 -13.04 -6.28 8.48
C ALA A 85 -12.31 -4.92 8.47
N CYS A 86 -11.36 -4.72 9.38
CA CYS A 86 -10.53 -3.52 9.43
C CYS A 86 -9.71 -3.34 8.13
N HIS A 87 -9.24 -4.45 7.55
CA HIS A 87 -8.57 -4.46 6.26
C HIS A 87 -9.53 -4.39 5.06
N GLU A 88 -10.84 -4.24 5.29
CA GLU A 88 -11.89 -4.18 4.25
C GLU A 88 -11.87 -5.36 3.29
N ILE A 89 -11.43 -6.53 3.77
CA ILE A 89 -11.39 -7.76 3.00
C ILE A 89 -12.68 -8.55 3.23
N ARG A 90 -13.26 -9.07 2.15
CA ARG A 90 -14.42 -9.97 2.24
C ARG A 90 -14.01 -11.29 2.86
N LEU A 91 -14.80 -11.81 3.81
CA LEU A 91 -14.64 -13.16 4.33
C LEU A 91 -14.82 -14.19 3.20
N ALA A 92 -13.85 -15.09 3.04
CA ALA A 92 -14.00 -16.28 2.21
C ALA A 92 -14.72 -17.38 2.99
N TYR A 93 -14.11 -17.85 4.08
CA TYR A 93 -14.69 -18.86 4.99
C TYR A 93 -14.01 -18.83 6.38
N PRO A 94 -14.66 -19.35 7.44
CA PRO A 94 -14.07 -19.44 8.78
C PRO A 94 -12.89 -20.41 8.85
N GLY A 95 -11.89 -20.12 9.69
CA GLY A 95 -10.67 -20.92 9.82
C GLY A 95 -9.52 -20.43 8.93
N TYR A 96 -8.43 -21.19 8.92
CA TYR A 96 -7.22 -20.86 8.15
C TYR A 96 -7.45 -21.01 6.63
N CYS A 97 -6.75 -20.21 5.84
CA CYS A 97 -6.66 -20.46 4.42
C CYS A 97 -5.93 -21.78 4.17
N VAL A 98 -6.56 -22.69 3.42
CA VAL A 98 -6.03 -24.03 3.15
C VAL A 98 -5.53 -24.17 1.71
N ILE A 99 -5.88 -23.23 0.83
CA ILE A 99 -5.46 -23.24 -0.58
C ILE A 99 -5.37 -21.80 -1.09
N VAL A 100 -4.16 -21.37 -1.47
CA VAL A 100 -3.94 -20.22 -2.37
C VAL A 100 -3.92 -20.77 -3.79
N HIS A 101 -5.00 -20.56 -4.54
CA HIS A 101 -5.01 -20.80 -5.99
C HIS A 101 -4.91 -19.47 -6.71
#